data_AF-Q01WE1-F1
#
_entry.id   AF-Q01WE1-F1
#
_cell.length_a   1.000
_cell.length_b   1.000
_cell.length_c   1.000
_cell.angle_alpha   90.00
_cell.angle_beta   90.00
_cell.angle_gamma   90.00
#
_symmetry.space_group_name_H-M   'P 1'
#
loop_
_entity.id
_entity.type
_entity.pdbx_description
1 polymer ?
#
loop_
_entity_poly.entity_id
_entity_poly.type
_entity_poly.pdbx_seq_one_letter_code
_entity_poly.pdbx_strand_id
1 'polypeptide(L)'
;MSEGSLSEESRSDQLARLKSGLDQAWQANVAARSRFDALMREVPQAIPHPDGSLVIRQAGAEMNFALQRYIDALRRYTDCVTTPPPRVD
;
A
#
# COMPACT_ATOMS: atom_id res chain seq x y z
N MET A 1 -26.96 11.87 -26.70
CA MET A 1 -25.73 11.21 -26.20
C MET A 1 -25.70 11.42 -24.70
N SER A 2 -25.76 10.33 -23.94
CA SER A 2 -26.20 10.30 -22.54
C SER A 2 -25.08 10.60 -21.54
N GLU A 3 -25.32 11.54 -20.63
CA GLU A 3 -24.41 11.92 -19.51
C GLU A 3 -24.08 10.76 -18.55
N GLY A 4 -24.94 9.72 -18.50
CA GLY A 4 -24.71 8.52 -17.69
C GLY A 4 -23.49 7.69 -18.12
N SER A 5 -23.24 7.56 -19.43
CA SER A 5 -22.14 6.75 -19.97
C SER A 5 -20.76 7.33 -19.63
N LEU A 6 -20.65 8.66 -19.59
CA LEU A 6 -19.40 9.36 -19.25
C LEU A 6 -19.04 9.24 -17.77
N SER A 7 -20.06 9.13 -16.90
CA SER A 7 -19.89 8.98 -15.45
C SER A 7 -19.48 7.56 -15.06
N GLU A 8 -19.99 6.54 -15.76
CA GLU A 8 -19.60 5.14 -15.57
C GLU A 8 -18.18 4.87 -16.09
N GLU A 9 -17.82 5.43 -17.24
CA GLU A 9 -16.47 5.33 -17.80
C GLU A 9 -15.43 6.01 -16.90
N SER A 10 -15.73 7.22 -16.40
CA SER A 10 -14.87 7.93 -15.43
C SER A 10 -14.70 7.16 -14.12
N ARG A 11 -15.74 6.48 -13.64
CA ARG A 11 -15.68 5.63 -12.44
C ARG A 11 -14.83 4.38 -12.68
N SER A 12 -14.97 3.76 -13.84
CA SER A 12 -14.16 2.61 -14.26
C SER A 12 -12.67 2.96 -14.30
N ASP A 13 -12.34 4.11 -14.91
CA ASP A 13 -10.97 4.63 -14.95
C ASP A 13 -10.41 4.95 -13.57
N GLN A 14 -11.24 5.54 -12.70
CA GLN A 14 -10.87 5.82 -11.31
C GLN A 14 -10.57 4.52 -10.54
N LEU A 15 -11.41 3.49 -10.69
CA LEU A 15 -11.20 2.18 -10.07
C LEU A 15 -9.92 1.51 -10.59
N ALA A 16 -9.66 1.57 -11.90
CA ALA A 16 -8.44 1.01 -12.49
C ALA A 16 -7.18 1.68 -11.92
N ARG A 17 -7.18 3.01 -11.77
CA ARG A 17 -6.07 3.75 -11.15
C ARG A 17 -5.89 3.40 -9.68
N LEU A 18 -6.97 3.32 -8.91
CA LEU A 18 -6.92 2.96 -7.49
C LEU A 18 -6.43 1.52 -7.28
N LYS A 19 -6.88 0.58 -8.13
CA LYS A 19 -6.42 -0.80 -8.11
C LYS A 19 -4.92 -0.89 -8.43
N SER A 20 -4.45 -0.21 -9.47
CA SER A 20 -3.02 -0.17 -9.78
C SER A 20 -2.19 0.41 -8.61
N GLY A 21 -2.68 1.47 -7.97
CA GLY A 21 -2.04 2.04 -6.78
C GLY A 21 -2.03 1.09 -5.58
N LEU A 22 -3.10 0.33 -5.38
CA LEU A 22 -3.19 -0.71 -4.35
C LEU A 22 -2.18 -1.83 -4.59
N ASP A 23 -2.10 -2.33 -5.83
CA ASP A 23 -1.16 -3.40 -6.20
C ASP A 23 0.30 -2.96 -5.98
N GLN A 24 0.65 -1.74 -6.37
CA GLN A 24 1.97 -1.17 -6.13
C GLN A 24 2.28 -1.03 -4.62
N ALA A 25 1.33 -0.52 -3.84
CA ALA A 25 1.51 -0.37 -2.39
C ALA A 25 1.63 -1.72 -1.69
N TRP A 26 0.88 -2.74 -2.15
CA TRP A 26 0.98 -4.10 -1.67
C TRP A 26 2.36 -4.71 -1.96
N GLN A 27 2.84 -4.60 -3.20
CA GLN A 27 4.18 -5.08 -3.58
C GLN A 27 5.28 -4.41 -2.75
N ALA A 28 5.19 -3.10 -2.53
CA ALA A 28 6.14 -2.35 -1.70
C ALA A 28 6.13 -2.83 -0.24
N ASN A 29 4.94 -3.06 0.34
CA ASN A 29 4.80 -3.60 1.69
C ASN A 29 5.40 -5.01 1.81
N VAL A 30 5.14 -5.89 0.84
CA VAL A 30 5.72 -7.24 0.81
C VAL A 30 7.24 -7.18 0.72
N ALA A 31 7.79 -6.33 -0.15
CA ALA A 31 9.24 -6.17 -0.30
C ALA A 31 9.90 -5.63 0.98
N ALA A 32 9.33 -4.59 1.59
CA ALA A 32 9.86 -4.01 2.82
C ALA A 32 9.80 -5.00 3.99
N ARG A 33 8.72 -5.78 4.09
CA ARG A 33 8.60 -6.84 5.10
C ARG A 33 9.63 -7.95 4.88
N SER A 34 9.79 -8.44 3.66
CA SER A 34 10.80 -9.47 3.34
C SER A 34 12.22 -9.00 3.69
N ARG A 35 12.53 -7.73 3.41
CA ARG A 35 13.82 -7.13 3.78
C ARG A 35 14.02 -7.08 5.29
N PHE A 36 13.01 -6.63 6.04
CA PHE A 36 13.06 -6.61 7.50
C PHE A 36 13.23 -8.01 8.09
N ASP A 37 12.46 -8.99 7.60
CA ASP A 37 12.53 -10.38 8.05
C ASP A 37 13.91 -11.01 7.76
N ALA A 38 14.52 -10.70 6.61
CA ALA A 38 15.88 -11.13 6.28
C ALA A 38 16.91 -10.54 7.27
N LEU A 39 16.85 -9.21 7.51
CA LEU A 39 17.74 -8.54 8.46
C LEU A 39 17.60 -9.11 9.88
N MET A 40 16.38 -9.37 10.33
CA MET A 40 16.12 -9.99 11.64
C MET A 40 16.67 -11.42 11.76
N ARG A 41 16.83 -12.14 10.65
CA ARG A 41 17.46 -13.48 10.62
C ARG A 41 18.98 -13.43 10.54
N GLU A 42 19.55 -12.39 9.94
CA GLU A 42 20.99 -12.22 9.75
C GLU A 42 21.69 -11.61 10.98
N VAL A 43 21.06 -10.61 11.62
CA VAL A 43 21.64 -9.90 12.77
C VAL A 43 21.89 -10.77 14.04
N PRO A 44 21.17 -11.86 14.33
CA PRO A 44 21.46 -12.69 15.51
C PRO A 44 22.83 -13.37 15.47
N GLN A 45 23.51 -13.47 14.32
CA GLN A 45 24.72 -14.27 14.17
C GLN A 45 26.04 -13.48 14.19
N ALA A 46 26.02 -12.15 14.11
CA ALA A 46 27.27 -11.38 14.05
C ALA A 46 27.15 -9.98 14.65
N ILE A 47 27.63 -9.88 15.90
CA ILE A 47 28.24 -8.70 16.55
C ILE A 47 27.27 -7.66 17.16
N PRO A 48 27.44 -7.30 18.46
CA PRO A 48 26.79 -6.16 19.09
C PRO A 48 27.46 -4.86 18.64
N HIS A 49 27.27 -4.47 17.37
CA HIS A 49 27.68 -3.16 16.88
C HIS A 49 26.48 -2.21 16.77
N PRO A 50 26.64 -0.90 17.08
CA PRO A 50 25.58 0.11 17.00
C PRO A 50 24.94 0.17 15.60
N ASP A 51 25.68 -0.22 14.56
CA ASP A 51 25.25 -0.20 13.17
C ASP A 51 24.15 -1.23 12.86
N GLY A 52 24.19 -2.42 13.48
CA GLY A 52 23.14 -3.43 13.29
C GLY A 52 21.79 -2.97 13.82
N SER A 53 21.79 -2.28 14.97
CA SER A 53 20.59 -1.69 15.55
C SER A 53 20.02 -0.55 14.71
N LEU A 54 20.89 0.26 14.07
CA LEU A 54 20.49 1.32 13.17
C LEU A 54 19.84 0.77 11.90
N VAL A 55 20.44 -0.27 11.30
CA VAL A 55 19.93 -0.93 10.10
C VAL A 55 18.56 -1.57 10.37
N ILE A 56 18.38 -2.28 11.50
CA ILE A 56 17.08 -2.83 11.89
C ILE A 56 16.05 -1.71 12.09
N ARG A 57 16.42 -0.63 12.78
CA ARG A 57 15.51 0.50 13.03
C ARG A 57 15.06 1.15 11.72
N GLN A 58 15.98 1.35 10.79
CA GLN A 58 15.67 1.92 9.47
C GLN A 58 14.76 0.99 8.67
N ALA A 59 15.07 -0.31 8.61
CA ALA A 59 14.22 -1.29 7.92
C ALA A 59 12.83 -1.40 8.56
N GLY A 60 12.73 -1.31 9.88
CA GLY A 60 11.45 -1.26 10.58
C GLY A 60 10.64 -0.01 10.26
N ALA A 61 11.28 1.16 10.16
CA ALA A 61 10.63 2.40 9.74
C ALA A 61 10.13 2.32 8.28
N GLU A 62 10.95 1.76 7.38
CA GLU A 62 10.57 1.53 5.98
C GLU A 62 9.38 0.56 5.85
N MET A 63 9.38 -0.54 6.61
CA MET A 63 8.26 -1.48 6.67
C MET A 63 6.98 -0.81 7.17
N ASN A 64 7.05 -0.05 8.26
CA ASN A 64 5.90 0.66 8.79
C ASN A 64 5.35 1.70 7.80
N PHE A 65 6.22 2.43 7.13
CA PHE A 65 5.82 3.38 6.10
C PHE A 65 5.10 2.69 4.92
N ALA A 66 5.65 1.57 4.43
CA ALA A 66 5.04 0.80 3.36
C ALA A 66 3.67 0.21 3.77
N LEU A 67 3.54 -0.25 5.01
CA LEU A 67 2.27 -0.72 5.57
C LEU A 67 1.22 0.39 5.62
N GLN A 68 1.57 1.59 6.11
CA GLN A 68 0.65 2.73 6.15
C GLN A 68 0.15 3.09 4.73
N ARG A 69 1.07 3.14 3.75
CA ARG A 69 0.69 3.40 2.35
C ARG A 69 -0.24 2.33 1.78
N TYR A 70 -0.02 1.06 2.12
CA TYR A 70 -0.91 -0.02 1.71
C TYR A 70 -2.30 0.10 2.34
N ILE A 71 -2.40 0.40 3.63
CA ILE A 71 -3.66 0.64 4.34
C ILE A 71 -4.43 1.81 3.72
N ASP A 72 -3.75 2.91 3.42
CA ASP A 72 -4.38 4.08 2.81
C ASP A 72 -4.86 3.82 1.38
N ALA A 73 -4.08 3.07 0.59
CA ALA A 73 -4.50 2.66 -0.75
C ALA A 73 -5.72 1.73 -0.70
N LEU A 74 -5.74 0.80 0.27
CA LEU A 74 -6.85 -0.12 0.48
C LEU A 74 -8.12 0.64 0.86
N ARG A 75 -8.03 1.61 1.78
CA ARG A 75 -9.16 2.47 2.16
C ARG A 75 -9.74 3.20 0.95
N ARG A 76 -8.90 3.89 0.17
CA ARG A 76 -9.36 4.63 -1.03
C ARG A 76 -10.02 3.73 -2.07
N TYR A 77 -9.46 2.53 -2.27
CA TYR A 77 -10.06 1.55 -3.17
C TYR A 77 -11.42 1.07 -2.65
N THR A 78 -11.49 0.68 -1.38
CA THR A 78 -12.74 0.24 -0.74
C THR A 78 -13.79 1.34 -0.80
N ASP A 79 -13.46 2.57 -0.42
CA ASP A 79 -14.39 3.71 -0.46
C ASP A 79 -14.97 3.92 -1.86
N CYS A 80 -14.16 3.78 -2.92
CA CYS A 80 -14.62 3.90 -4.31
C CYS A 80 -15.55 2.74 -4.73
N VAL A 81 -15.30 1.53 -4.23
CA VAL A 81 -16.13 0.34 -4.51
C VAL A 81 -17.43 0.36 -3.71
N THR A 82 -17.40 0.78 -2.44
CA THR A 82 -18.55 0.68 -1.54
C THR A 82 -19.47 1.89 -1.54
N THR A 83 -19.04 3.03 -2.10
CA THR A 83 -19.90 4.23 -2.18
C THR A 83 -20.89 4.08 -3.36
N PRO A 84 -22.21 3.95 -3.11
CA PRO A 84 -23.20 3.94 -4.19
C PRO A 84 -23.27 5.32 -4.85
N PRO A 85 -23.65 5.41 -6.15
CA PRO A 85 -23.93 6.71 -6.76
C PRO A 85 -25.06 7.41 -6.00
N PRO A 86 -25.07 8.76 -5.93
CA PRO A 86 -26.18 9.49 -5.33
C PRO A 86 -27.47 9.08 -6.04
N ARG A 87 -28.48 8.69 -5.25
CA ARG A 87 -29.82 8.47 -5.79
C ARG A 87 -30.33 9.83 -6.28
N VAL A 88 -30.57 9.92 -7.57
CA VAL A 88 -31.27 11.06 -8.17
C VAL A 88 -32.76 10.79 -7.91
N ASP A 89 -33.36 11.53 -6.98
CA ASP A 89 -34.81 11.58 -6.78
C ASP A 89 -35.48 12.48 -7.82
#